data_AF-K2ECX4-F1
#
_entry.id   AF-K2ECX4-F1
#
_cell.length_a   1.000
_cell.length_b   1.000
_cell.length_c   1.000
_cell.angle_alpha   90.00
_cell.angle_beta   90.00
_cell.angle_gamma   90.00
#
_symmetry.space_group_name_H-M   'P 1'
#
loop_
_entity.id
_entity.type
_entity.pdbx_description
1 polymer ?
#
loop_
_entity_poly.entity_id
_entity_poly.type
_entity_poly.pdbx_seq_one_letter_code
_entity_poly.pdbx_strand_id
1 'polypeptide(L)' 'VASETGLFFREQTVASLIEAVEAFERMDFDSGLCRKRAEEFSLKKFNHALEQFVMEKT' A
#
# COMPACT_ATOMS: atom_id res chain seq x y z
N VAL A 1 0.90 -3.01 -7.76
CA VAL A 1 0.89 -2.35 -6.41
C VAL A 1 -0.50 -1.89 -5.92
N ALA A 2 -1.53 -1.72 -6.76
CA ALA A 2 -2.91 -1.80 -6.26
C ALA A 2 -3.39 -3.23 -6.44
N SER A 3 -3.79 -3.59 -7.66
CA SER A 3 -4.32 -4.90 -8.08
C SER A 3 -3.45 -6.16 -7.83
N GLU A 4 -2.24 -6.02 -7.28
CA GLU A 4 -1.37 -7.16 -6.89
C GLU A 4 -1.37 -7.44 -5.39
N THR A 5 -1.56 -6.41 -4.57
CA THR A 5 -1.47 -6.51 -3.09
C THR A 5 -2.62 -5.79 -2.38
N GLY A 6 -3.65 -5.38 -3.12
CA GLY A 6 -4.84 -4.72 -2.60
C GLY A 6 -5.73 -4.08 -3.68
N LEU A 7 -6.54 -3.12 -3.23
CA LEU A 7 -7.39 -2.30 -4.09
C LEU A 7 -7.44 -0.88 -3.51
N PHE A 8 -7.44 0.14 -4.38
CA PHE A 8 -7.66 1.52 -3.94
C PHE A 8 -9.13 1.88 -4.00
N PHE A 9 -9.64 2.50 -2.94
CA PHE A 9 -10.93 3.19 -2.93
C PHE A 9 -10.66 4.69 -2.82
N ARG A 10 -11.04 5.47 -3.84
CA ARG A 10 -10.67 6.90 -3.92
C ARG A 10 -11.70 7.79 -3.25
N GLU A 11 -12.97 7.49 -3.47
CA GLU A 11 -14.06 8.22 -2.85
C GLU A 11 -14.30 7.69 -1.44
N GLN A 12 -14.26 8.60 -0.46
CA GLN A 12 -14.42 8.26 0.96
C GLN A 12 -15.90 8.31 1.36
N THR A 13 -16.76 7.63 0.60
CA THR A 13 -18.17 7.47 0.90
C THR A 13 -18.47 6.06 1.38
N VAL A 14 -19.60 5.89 2.07
CA VAL A 14 -20.06 4.55 2.52
C VAL A 14 -20.27 3.62 1.33
N ALA A 15 -20.89 4.10 0.25
CA ALA A 15 -21.13 3.30 -0.94
C ALA A 15 -19.83 2.84 -1.61
N SER A 16 -18.88 3.77 -1.80
CA SER A 16 -17.59 3.46 -2.42
C SER A 16 -16.76 2.48 -1.58
N LEU A 17 -16.87 2.53 -0.25
CA LEU A 17 -16.23 1.56 0.62
C LEU A 17 -16.85 0.16 0.48
N ILE A 18 -18.18 0.07 0.44
CA ILE A 18 -18.89 -1.21 0.23
C ILE A 18 -18.45 -1.84 -1.09
N GLU A 19 -18.47 -1.07 -2.18
CA GLU A 19 -18.05 -1.54 -3.51
C GLU A 19 -16.61 -2.05 -3.51
N ALA A 20 -15.70 -1.34 -2.82
CA ALA A 20 -14.30 -1.74 -2.73
C ALA A 20 -14.11 -3.05 -1.96
N VAL A 21 -14.84 -3.23 -0.85
CA VAL A 21 -14.79 -4.47 -0.06
C VAL A 21 -15.32 -5.65 -0.88
N GLU A 22 -16.50 -5.49 -1.49
CA GLU A 22 -17.10 -6.52 -2.33
C GLU A 22 -16.19 -6.92 -3.50
N ALA A 23 -15.55 -5.94 -4.15
CA ALA A 23 -14.58 -6.22 -5.21
C ALA A 23 -13.34 -6.94 -4.68
N PHE A 24 -12.80 -6.51 -3.54
CA PHE A 24 -11.62 -7.11 -2.90
C PHE A 24 -11.84 -8.59 -2.55
N GLU A 25 -13.02 -8.96 -2.02
CA GLU A 25 -13.35 -10.34 -1.67
C GLU A 25 -13.38 -11.31 -2.87
N ARG A 26 -13.54 -10.79 -4.08
CA ARG A 26 -13.56 -11.58 -5.33
C ARG A 26 -12.21 -11.64 -6.04
N MET A 27 -11.18 -10.99 -5.49
CA MET A 27 -9.84 -10.95 -6.06
C MET A 27 -8.94 -12.02 -5.44
N ASP A 28 -8.05 -12.58 -6.25
CA ASP A 28 -6.98 -13.45 -5.77
C ASP A 28 -5.71 -12.64 -5.54
N PHE A 29 -5.04 -12.91 -4.42
CA PHE A 29 -3.77 -12.28 -4.07
C PHE A 29 -2.69 -13.34 -3.82
N ASP A 30 -1.51 -13.11 -4.37
CA ASP A 30 -0.34 -13.91 -4.03
C ASP A 30 0.19 -13.50 -2.66
N SER A 31 0.16 -14.42 -1.71
CA SER A 31 0.58 -14.16 -0.33
C SER A 31 2.07 -13.81 -0.22
N GLY A 32 2.91 -14.33 -1.12
CA GLY A 32 4.33 -14.02 -1.19
C GLY A 32 4.59 -12.57 -1.65
N LEU A 33 3.86 -12.10 -2.66
CA LEU A 33 3.92 -10.71 -3.13
C LEU A 33 3.41 -9.74 -2.07
N CYS A 34 2.30 -10.05 -1.40
CA CYS A 34 1.79 -9.25 -0.29
C CYS A 34 2.83 -9.12 0.84
N ARG A 35 3.46 -10.23 1.23
CA ARG A 35 4.51 -10.23 2.26
C ARG A 35 5.74 -9.43 1.82
N LYS A 36 6.24 -9.66 0.61
CA LYS A 36 7.40 -8.94 0.07
C LYS A 36 7.17 -7.43 0.07
N ARG A 37 5.97 -6.99 -0.30
CA ARG A 37 5.59 -5.57 -0.24
C ARG A 37 5.55 -5.04 1.19
N ALA A 38 5.05 -5.82 2.14
CA ALA A 38 5.05 -5.43 3.57
C ALA A 38 6.48 -5.28 4.12
N GLU A 39 7.40 -6.16 3.75
CA GLU A 39 8.82 -6.12 4.17
C GLU A 39 9.58 -4.89 3.63
N GLU A 40 9.03 -4.17 2.65
CA GLU A 40 9.59 -2.89 2.22
C GLU A 40 9.38 -1.77 3.23
N PHE A 41 8.36 -1.87 4.09
CA PHE A 41 8.11 -0.94 5.17
C PHE A 41 8.95 -1.32 6.39
N SER A 42 10.12 -0.67 6.54
CA SER A 42 10.99 -0.85 7.70
C SER A 42 11.46 0.49 8.23
N LEU A 43 11.68 0.56 9.55
CA LEU A 43 12.23 1.74 10.21
C LEU A 43 13.57 2.16 9.59
N LYS A 44 14.44 1.19 9.25
CA LYS A 44 15.73 1.44 8.59
C LYS A 44 15.55 2.15 7.25
N LYS A 45 14.66 1.65 6.39
CA LYS A 45 14.39 2.26 5.07
C LYS A 45 13.75 3.64 5.21
N PHE A 46 12.84 3.80 6.16
CA PHE A 46 12.20 5.08 6.45
C PHE A 46 13.23 6.13 6.90
N ASN A 47 14.03 5.84 7.93
CA ASN A 47 15.03 6.76 8.45
C ASN A 47 16.04 7.16 7.36
N HIS A 48 16.55 6.19 6.59
CA HIS A 48 17.46 6.48 5.50
C HIS A 48 16.83 7.39 4.42
N ALA A 49 15.60 7.08 3.98
CA ALA A 49 14.90 7.90 2.99
C ALA A 49 14.61 9.32 3.50
N LEU A 50 14.28 9.45 4.79
CA LEU A 50 14.02 10.75 5.42
C LEU A 50 15.31 11.58 5.56
N GLU A 51 16.41 10.97 5.99
CA GLU A 51 17.73 11.62 6.06
C GLU A 51 18.15 12.15 4.70
N GLN A 52 18.07 11.32 3.64
CA GLN A 52 18.36 11.74 2.28
C GLN A 52 17.48 12.91 1.83
N PHE A 53 16.17 12.83 2.07
CA PHE A 53 15.23 13.90 1.72
C PHE A 53 15.57 15.23 2.40
N VAL A 54 15.97 15.22 3.68
CA VAL A 54 16.35 16.43 4.40
C VAL A 54 17.68 17.00 3.90
N MET A 55 18.68 16.14 3.64
CA MET A 55 19.98 16.56 3.11
C MET A 55 19.89 17.14 1.69
N GLU A 56 19.04 16.58 0.81
CA GLU A 56 18.83 17.12 -0.54
C GLU A 56 18.14 18.49 -0.56
N LYS A 57 17.45 18.85 0.53
CA LYS A 57 16.71 20.11 0.67
C LYS A 57 17.50 21.21 1.39
N THR A 58 18.72 20.91 1.82
CA THR A 58 19.63 21.84 2.50
C THR A 58 20.79 22.21 1.57
#